data_AF-A0A969MQ78-F1
#
_entry.id   AF-A0A969MQ78-F1
#
_cell.length_a   1.000
_cell.length_b   1.000
_cell.length_c   1.000
_cell.angle_alpha   90.00
_cell.angle_beta   90.00
_cell.angle_gamma   90.00
#
_symmetry.space_group_name_H-M   'P 1'
#
loop_
_entity.id
_entity.type
_entity.pdbx_description
1 polymer ?
#
loop_
_entity_poly.entity_id
_entity_poly.type
_entity_poly.pdbx_seq_one_letter_code
_entity_poly.pdbx_strand_id
1 'polypeptide(L)'
;MVSFYGNGSKGIYREKTIPVGSFDAANAFGLSDMHGNVWEWCLDRYHYNYKGAPTDGSAWIEKNSFRMLRGGSWSNPPETCRSAYRNLNPDFDYNGFGLRIACSIAPELASPTLIQPLTSGIKELVQHGGNKATI
;
A
#
# COMPACT_ATOMS: atom_id res chain seq x y z
N MET A 1 -3.68 17.77 -15.85
CA MET A 1 -4.41 18.89 -15.19
C MET A 1 -3.83 19.05 -13.78
N VAL A 2 -3.47 20.26 -13.38
CA VAL A 2 -3.02 20.55 -12.00
C VAL A 2 -4.26 20.81 -11.13
N SER A 3 -4.57 19.89 -10.22
CA SER A 3 -5.78 19.93 -9.38
C SER A 3 -5.41 19.84 -7.89
N PHE A 4 -6.31 20.32 -7.03
CA PHE A 4 -6.21 20.28 -5.57
C PHE A 4 -7.53 19.77 -4.98
N TYR A 5 -7.48 19.00 -3.90
CA TYR A 5 -8.68 18.51 -3.22
C TYR A 5 -9.03 19.40 -2.04
N GLY A 6 -10.26 19.92 -1.99
CA GLY A 6 -10.72 20.78 -0.89
C GLY A 6 -9.83 22.01 -0.71
N ASN A 7 -9.26 22.18 0.48
CA ASN A 7 -8.34 23.28 0.79
C ASN A 7 -6.85 22.88 0.70
N GLY A 8 -6.55 21.78 0.00
CA GLY A 8 -5.20 21.28 -0.19
C GLY A 8 -4.34 22.16 -1.11
N SER A 9 -3.03 21.99 -1.04
CA SER A 9 -2.11 22.65 -1.97
C SER A 9 -2.23 22.10 -3.39
N LYS A 10 -1.99 22.96 -4.37
CA LYS A 10 -1.96 22.58 -5.79
C LYS A 10 -0.77 21.68 -6.07
N GLY A 11 -1.03 20.45 -6.52
CA GLY A 11 0.00 19.48 -6.89
C GLY A 11 0.61 19.73 -8.29
N ILE A 12 1.78 19.16 -8.53
CA ILE A 12 2.40 19.09 -9.86
C ILE A 12 1.86 17.86 -10.60
N TYR A 13 1.28 18.09 -11.78
CA TYR A 13 0.86 17.02 -12.68
C TYR A 13 2.07 16.46 -13.43
N ARG A 14 2.35 15.17 -13.28
CA ARG A 14 3.60 14.55 -13.76
C ARG A 14 3.46 13.73 -15.03
N GLU A 15 2.24 13.41 -15.47
CA GLU A 15 1.95 12.65 -16.70
C GLU A 15 2.52 11.22 -16.75
N LYS A 16 2.98 10.71 -15.61
CA LYS A 16 3.52 9.36 -15.46
C LYS A 16 3.52 8.94 -14.00
N THR A 17 3.75 7.65 -13.78
CA THR A 17 4.14 7.13 -12.48
C THR A 17 5.47 7.72 -12.02
N ILE A 18 5.67 7.71 -10.71
CA ILE A 18 6.94 8.04 -10.07
C ILE A 18 7.42 6.85 -9.24
N PRO A 19 8.72 6.80 -8.87
CA PRO A 19 9.21 5.79 -7.94
C PRO A 19 8.37 5.74 -6.66
N VAL A 20 8.07 4.54 -6.17
CA VAL A 20 7.31 4.35 -4.93
C VAL A 20 7.99 5.09 -3.79
N GLY A 21 7.21 5.82 -2.99
CA GLY A 21 7.69 6.59 -1.84
C GLY A 21 8.26 7.96 -2.16
N SER A 22 8.19 8.44 -3.41
CA SER A 22 8.79 9.73 -3.81
C SER A 22 8.25 10.97 -3.10
N PHE A 23 7.13 10.88 -2.40
CA PHE A 23 6.52 12.01 -1.69
C PHE A 23 7.00 12.17 -0.25
N ASP A 24 7.93 11.32 0.23
CA ASP A 24 8.43 11.31 1.62
C ASP A 24 7.30 11.41 2.67
N ALA A 25 6.12 10.91 2.30
CA ALA A 25 4.89 11.01 3.05
C ALA A 25 4.23 9.63 3.05
N ALA A 26 4.23 9.01 4.22
CA ALA A 26 3.43 7.85 4.50
C ALA A 26 2.20 8.28 5.33
N ASN A 27 1.10 7.53 5.21
CA ASN A 27 0.00 7.68 6.15
C ASN A 27 0.39 7.18 7.56
N ALA A 28 -0.50 7.31 8.54
CA ALA A 28 -0.25 6.88 9.92
C ALA A 28 0.06 5.38 10.08
N PHE A 29 -0.17 4.56 9.05
CA PHE A 29 0.16 3.13 9.01
C PHE A 29 1.50 2.83 8.35
N GLY A 30 2.26 3.86 7.95
CA GLY A 30 3.53 3.68 7.23
C GLY A 30 3.36 3.30 5.75
N LEU A 31 2.18 3.52 5.17
CA LEU A 31 1.91 3.22 3.76
C LEU A 31 2.01 4.47 2.90
N SER A 32 2.87 4.40 1.86
CA SER A 32 3.02 5.43 0.84
C SER A 32 2.19 5.13 -0.41
N ASP A 33 1.92 6.17 -1.20
CA ASP A 33 1.24 6.11 -2.50
C ASP A 33 -0.18 5.52 -2.47
N MET A 34 -0.86 5.59 -1.33
CA MET A 34 -2.25 5.13 -1.18
C MET A 34 -3.29 6.02 -1.90
N HIS A 35 -2.85 7.15 -2.46
CA HIS A 35 -3.67 8.24 -3.00
C HIS A 35 -3.17 8.73 -4.36
N GLY A 36 -2.85 7.81 -5.27
CA GLY A 36 -2.40 8.13 -6.63
C GLY A 36 -1.32 7.16 -7.10
N ASN A 37 -0.49 7.62 -8.04
CA ASN A 37 0.51 6.83 -8.76
C ASN A 37 -0.12 5.76 -9.66
N VAL A 38 -0.74 4.72 -9.10
CA VAL A 38 -1.46 3.67 -9.85
C VAL A 38 -2.71 3.24 -9.10
N TRP A 39 -3.76 2.88 -9.83
CA TRP A 39 -4.85 2.11 -9.26
C TRP A 39 -4.32 0.76 -8.79
N GLU A 40 -4.72 0.35 -7.58
CA GLU A 40 -4.36 -0.96 -7.03
C GLU A 40 -5.54 -1.93 -7.17
N TRP A 41 -5.26 -3.11 -7.73
CA TRP A 41 -6.21 -4.22 -7.78
C TRP A 41 -6.54 -4.76 -6.38
N CYS A 42 -7.82 -4.95 -6.10
CA CYS A 42 -8.30 -5.65 -4.91
C CYS A 42 -8.90 -7.01 -5.27
N LEU A 43 -8.83 -7.96 -4.33
CA LEU A 43 -9.43 -9.29 -4.49
C LEU A 43 -10.96 -9.21 -4.59
N ASP A 44 -11.56 -8.24 -3.90
CA ASP A 44 -12.98 -7.93 -3.94
C ASP A 44 -13.53 -7.73 -5.35
N ARG A 45 -14.80 -8.11 -5.51
CA ARG A 45 -15.61 -7.78 -6.68
C ARG A 45 -16.36 -6.46 -6.45
N TYR A 46 -16.71 -5.80 -7.54
CA TYR A 46 -17.43 -4.53 -7.46
C TYR A 46 -18.90 -4.76 -7.08
N HIS A 47 -19.35 -4.01 -6.07
CA HIS A 47 -20.74 -3.95 -5.65
C HIS A 47 -21.18 -2.48 -5.64
N TYR A 48 -22.45 -2.19 -5.94
CA TYR A 48 -22.94 -0.80 -5.97
C TYR A 48 -23.02 -0.14 -4.60
N ASN A 49 -23.11 -0.94 -3.54
CA ASN A 49 -23.19 -0.46 -2.17
C ASN A 49 -22.49 -1.46 -1.22
N TYR A 50 -22.66 -1.27 0.09
CA TYR A 50 -22.07 -2.11 1.14
C TYR A 50 -23.09 -2.98 1.88
N LYS A 51 -24.34 -3.10 1.40
CA LYS A 51 -25.35 -3.95 2.03
C LYS A 51 -24.93 -5.42 1.90
N GLY A 52 -24.68 -6.08 3.02
CA GLY A 52 -24.22 -7.47 3.05
C GLY A 52 -22.70 -7.63 2.87
N ALA A 53 -21.91 -6.55 2.94
CA ALA A 53 -20.47 -6.63 2.90
C ALA A 53 -19.93 -7.45 4.09
N PRO A 54 -18.88 -8.28 3.90
CA PRO A 54 -18.15 -8.88 5.00
C PRO A 54 -17.57 -7.82 5.94
N THR A 55 -17.54 -8.12 7.24
CA THR A 55 -17.04 -7.21 8.29
C THR A 55 -15.79 -7.74 9.01
N ASP A 56 -15.32 -8.92 8.60
CA ASP A 56 -14.16 -9.62 9.14
C ASP A 56 -12.88 -9.41 8.30
N GLY A 57 -12.95 -8.57 7.26
CA GLY A 57 -11.84 -8.33 6.34
C GLY A 57 -11.67 -9.40 5.25
N SER A 58 -12.56 -10.40 5.19
CA SER A 58 -12.60 -11.32 4.05
C SER A 58 -13.01 -10.60 2.76
N ALA A 59 -12.48 -11.06 1.63
CA ALA A 59 -12.80 -10.47 0.33
C ALA A 59 -14.27 -10.72 -0.05
N TRP A 60 -14.94 -9.70 -0.58
CA TRP A 60 -16.31 -9.85 -1.05
C TRP A 60 -16.33 -10.42 -2.48
N ILE A 61 -16.54 -11.73 -2.58
CA ILE A 61 -16.52 -12.46 -3.86
C ILE A 61 -17.93 -12.66 -4.41
N GLU A 62 -18.20 -12.11 -5.59
CA GLU A 62 -19.41 -12.33 -6.38
C GLU A 62 -19.06 -12.83 -7.79
N LYS A 63 -19.86 -13.75 -8.33
CA LYS A 63 -19.69 -14.25 -9.70
C LYS A 63 -20.16 -13.17 -10.69
N ASN A 64 -19.51 -13.07 -11.85
CA ASN A 64 -19.89 -12.17 -12.95
C ASN A 64 -19.87 -10.66 -12.62
N SER A 65 -19.04 -10.23 -11.68
CA SER A 65 -18.78 -8.82 -11.41
C SER A 65 -17.32 -8.45 -11.74
N PHE A 66 -17.08 -7.17 -12.03
CA PHE A 66 -15.74 -6.65 -12.25
C PHE A 66 -14.90 -6.67 -10.98
N ARG A 67 -13.58 -6.70 -11.13
CA ARG A 67 -12.66 -6.55 -10.00
C ARG A 67 -12.64 -5.10 -9.51
N MET A 68 -12.47 -4.93 -8.20
CA MET A 68 -12.41 -3.63 -7.55
C MET A 68 -11.02 -3.00 -7.73
N LEU A 69 -10.99 -1.68 -7.96
CA LEU A 69 -9.79 -0.85 -7.97
C LEU A 69 -9.89 0.23 -6.88
N ARG A 70 -8.75 0.56 -6.25
CA ARG A 70 -8.61 1.60 -5.22
C ARG A 70 -7.39 2.50 -5.47
N GLY A 71 -7.38 3.68 -4.84
CA GLY A 71 -6.19 4.56 -4.76
C GLY A 71 -6.09 5.65 -5.82
N GLY A 72 -6.56 5.40 -7.05
CA GLY A 72 -6.39 6.35 -8.17
C GLY A 72 -5.02 6.26 -8.84
N SER A 73 -4.87 6.77 -10.05
CA SER A 73 -3.61 6.78 -10.80
C SER A 73 -3.00 8.18 -10.94
N TRP A 74 -1.79 8.25 -11.51
CA TRP A 74 -1.11 9.50 -11.87
C TRP A 74 -1.92 10.42 -12.80
N SER A 75 -2.89 9.89 -13.55
CA SER A 75 -3.71 10.66 -14.49
C SER A 75 -5.05 11.09 -13.90
N ASN A 76 -5.35 10.68 -12.67
CA ASN A 76 -6.63 10.94 -12.04
C ASN A 76 -6.66 12.29 -11.31
N PRO A 77 -7.85 12.91 -11.22
CA PRO A 77 -8.02 14.08 -10.39
C PRO A 77 -8.07 13.67 -8.90
N PRO A 78 -7.64 14.52 -7.96
CA PRO A 78 -7.54 14.21 -6.53
C PRO A 78 -8.82 13.64 -5.89
N GLU A 79 -10.00 14.02 -6.40
CA GLU A 79 -11.31 13.57 -5.92
C GLU A 79 -11.50 12.06 -6.07
N THR A 80 -10.83 11.43 -7.03
CA THR A 80 -10.90 9.98 -7.26
C THR A 80 -9.73 9.22 -6.62
N CYS A 81 -8.77 9.94 -6.02
CA CYS A 81 -7.66 9.38 -5.26
C CYS A 81 -7.96 9.24 -3.75
N ARG A 82 -9.20 9.48 -3.32
CA ARG A 82 -9.60 9.34 -1.90
C ARG A 82 -9.66 7.88 -1.48
N SER A 83 -9.39 7.57 -0.21
CA SER A 83 -9.48 6.20 0.32
C SER A 83 -10.86 5.55 0.12
N ALA A 84 -11.93 6.35 0.15
CA ALA A 84 -13.30 5.88 -0.03
C ALA A 84 -13.71 5.73 -1.51
N TYR A 85 -12.92 6.24 -2.45
CA TYR A 85 -13.26 6.10 -3.86
C TYR A 85 -13.06 4.65 -4.31
N ARG A 86 -14.01 4.17 -5.09
CA ARG A 86 -14.06 2.81 -5.63
C ARG A 86 -14.20 2.92 -7.13
N ASN A 87 -13.38 2.18 -7.86
CA ASN A 87 -13.58 2.03 -9.29
C ASN A 87 -13.76 0.56 -9.65
N LEU A 88 -14.36 0.33 -10.80
CA LEU A 88 -14.44 -0.99 -11.44
C LEU A 88 -13.54 -0.95 -12.68
N ASN A 89 -12.85 -2.05 -12.98
CA ASN A 89 -12.22 -2.21 -14.29
C ASN A 89 -13.18 -2.93 -15.24
N PRO A 90 -13.65 -2.31 -16.33
CA PRO A 90 -14.40 -2.98 -17.37
C PRO A 90 -13.49 -3.73 -18.39
N ASP A 91 -12.44 -4.39 -17.92
CA ASP A 91 -11.52 -5.22 -18.71
C ASP A 91 -10.84 -4.52 -19.91
N PHE A 92 -10.30 -3.31 -19.73
CA PHE A 92 -9.41 -2.67 -20.71
C PHE A 92 -7.96 -2.59 -20.21
N ASP A 93 -7.02 -2.52 -21.14
CA ASP A 93 -5.61 -2.33 -20.83
C ASP A 93 -5.33 -0.86 -20.48
N TYR A 94 -4.75 -0.63 -19.31
CA TYR A 94 -4.36 0.71 -18.85
C TYR A 94 -3.06 0.66 -18.06
N ASN A 95 -2.13 1.52 -18.44
CA ASN A 95 -0.78 1.58 -17.87
C ASN A 95 -0.71 2.21 -16.46
N GLY A 96 -1.84 2.64 -15.91
CA GLY A 96 -1.96 3.12 -14.53
C GLY A 96 -2.56 2.08 -13.58
N PHE A 97 -2.60 0.80 -13.95
CA PHE A 97 -2.95 -0.31 -13.05
C PHE A 97 -1.71 -0.94 -12.42
N GLY A 98 -1.82 -1.27 -11.15
CA GLY A 98 -0.78 -1.93 -10.36
C GLY A 98 -1.38 -2.81 -9.26
N LEU A 99 -0.53 -3.25 -8.34
CA LEU A 99 -0.95 -4.12 -7.23
C LEU A 99 -0.08 -3.87 -6.00
N ARG A 100 -0.65 -4.19 -4.84
CA ARG A 100 0.05 -4.30 -3.57
C ARG A 100 -0.28 -5.66 -2.98
N ILE A 101 0.73 -6.33 -2.43
CA ILE A 101 0.56 -7.63 -1.81
C ILE A 101 0.28 -7.45 -0.32
N ALA A 102 -0.74 -8.16 0.17
CA ALA A 102 -1.01 -8.31 1.59
C ALA A 102 -0.66 -9.75 2.00
N CYS A 103 -0.02 -9.89 3.15
CA CYS A 103 0.32 -11.19 3.73
C CYS A 103 -0.35 -11.31 5.10
N SER A 104 -0.95 -12.47 5.38
CA SER A 104 -1.39 -12.79 6.72
C SER A 104 -0.18 -13.22 7.56
N ILE A 105 -0.16 -12.80 8.82
CA ILE A 105 0.76 -13.35 9.81
C ILE A 105 0.19 -14.70 10.25
N ALA A 106 1.00 -15.75 10.20
CA ALA A 106 0.60 -17.04 10.73
C ALA A 106 0.20 -16.87 12.22
N PRO A 107 -0.91 -17.46 12.69
CA PRO A 107 -1.37 -17.30 14.07
C PRO A 107 -0.29 -17.61 15.12
N GLU A 108 0.61 -18.55 14.80
CA GLU A 108 1.74 -18.93 15.64
C GLU A 108 2.73 -17.77 15.88
N LEU A 109 2.93 -16.90 14.89
CA LEU A 109 3.80 -15.73 14.97
C LEU A 109 3.11 -14.50 15.58
N ALA A 110 1.79 -14.54 15.76
CA ALA A 110 1.02 -13.51 16.47
C ALA A 110 0.96 -13.76 17.98
N SER A 111 1.53 -14.87 18.47
CA SER A 111 1.66 -15.14 19.90
C SER A 111 2.65 -14.15 20.54
N PRO A 112 2.26 -13.40 21.60
CA PRO A 112 3.13 -12.45 22.29
C PRO A 112 4.45 -13.07 22.80
N THR A 113 4.49 -14.39 22.96
CA THR A 113 5.63 -15.14 23.50
C THR A 113 6.81 -15.25 22.54
N LEU A 114 6.62 -15.07 21.22
CA LEU A 114 7.69 -15.16 20.22
C LEU A 114 8.28 -13.80 19.79
N ILE A 115 7.73 -12.69 20.30
CA ILE A 115 8.31 -11.34 20.13
C ILE A 115 9.27 -11.03 21.29
N GLN A 116 10.24 -11.91 21.52
CA GLN A 116 11.47 -11.55 22.25
C GLN A 116 12.60 -11.32 21.24
N PRO A 117 13.49 -10.37 21.49
CA PRO A 117 13.86 -9.44 20.44
C PRO A 117 14.93 -10.00 19.51
N LEU A 118 14.71 -9.86 18.20
CA LEU A 118 15.71 -10.07 17.16
C LEU A 118 16.86 -9.03 17.20
N THR A 119 17.10 -8.35 18.32
CA THR A 119 18.18 -7.36 18.48
C THR A 119 19.42 -7.91 19.19
N SER A 120 19.45 -9.18 19.59
CA SER A 120 20.66 -9.79 20.19
C SER A 120 21.71 -10.22 19.16
N GLY A 121 21.34 -10.40 17.89
CA GLY A 121 22.16 -11.10 16.89
C GLY A 121 23.06 -10.25 15.99
N ILE A 122 23.11 -8.91 16.13
CA ILE A 122 23.87 -8.03 15.21
C ILE A 122 25.07 -7.33 15.89
N LYS A 123 25.33 -7.53 17.19
CA LYS A 123 26.45 -6.86 17.88
C LYS A 123 27.81 -7.58 17.86
N GLU A 124 27.94 -8.75 17.25
CA GLU A 124 29.18 -9.55 17.35
C GLU A 124 30.11 -9.53 16.11
N LEU A 125 30.09 -8.45 15.30
CA LEU A 125 31.03 -8.29 14.18
C LEU A 125 31.95 -7.05 14.25
N VAL A 126 32.08 -6.38 15.42
CA VAL A 126 32.97 -5.19 15.56
C VAL A 126 34.01 -5.31 16.68
N GLN A 127 34.10 -6.41 17.42
CA GLN A 127 35.11 -6.56 18.48
C GLN A 127 35.82 -7.91 18.46
N HIS A 128 36.62 -8.18 17.43
CA HIS A 128 37.80 -9.06 17.57
C HIS A 128 38.85 -8.73 16.49
N GLY A 129 39.58 -7.63 16.72
CA GLY A 129 40.87 -7.35 16.11
C GLY A 129 41.90 -7.17 17.23
N GLY A 130 42.16 -8.23 18.00
CA GLY A 130 43.24 -8.23 18.98
C GLY A 130 44.59 -8.42 18.30
N ASN A 131 45.61 -7.70 18.73
CA ASN A 131 46.83 -8.30 19.25
C ASN A 131 47.72 -7.25 19.93
N LYS A 132 47.94 -7.47 21.23
CA LYS A 132 49.13 -6.96 21.92
C LYS A 132 50.32 -7.83 21.54
N ALA A 133 51.47 -7.23 21.30
CA ALA A 133 52.77 -7.86 21.51
C ALA A 133 53.77 -6.82 22.04
N THR A 134 54.26 -7.08 23.25
CA THR A 134 55.52 -6.70 23.92
C THR A 134 56.65 -6.41 22.91
N ILE A 135 57.51 -5.39 23.02
CA ILE A 135 58.32 -4.82 24.12
C ILE A 135 58.42 -3.31 23.92
#